data_AF-A0A177NJ29-F1
#
_entry.id   AF-A0A177NJ29-F1
#
_cell.length_a   1.000
_cell.length_b   1.000
_cell.length_c   1.000
_cell.angle_alpha   90.00
_cell.angle_beta   90.00
_cell.angle_gamma   90.00
#
_symmetry.space_group_name_H-M   'P 1'
#
loop_
_entity.id
_entity.type
_entity.pdbx_description
1 polymer ?
#
loop_
_entity_poly.entity_id
_entity_poly.type
_entity_poly.pdbx_seq_one_letter_code
_entity_poly.pdbx_strand_id
1 'polypeptide(L)'
;MNQVFEHTFGTGHCIQYQRLPSGTCYHADTPDPVVELLEQLRHNRRKVRLYYGDTQTGQSWLDEHDIIGWIGRSTGTIKVPLLIEPGDIGGPAILDHCIVRIDSPRQILFQHDNFRVGEVELVKGELKRLPWEVWIDGAVHARFKAKIEAQQYQDFIQGKRFALI
;
A
#
# COMPACT_ATOMS: atom_id res chain seq x y z
N MET A 1 -12.64 -21.58 -11.91
CA MET A 1 -11.78 -22.05 -10.80
C MET A 1 -10.41 -21.45 -10.97
N ASN A 2 -9.85 -20.87 -9.90
CA ASN A 2 -8.49 -20.33 -9.91
C ASN A 2 -7.50 -21.49 -9.93
N GLN A 3 -6.48 -21.39 -10.76
CA GLN A 3 -5.41 -22.40 -10.79
C GLN A 3 -4.31 -21.99 -9.82
N VAL A 4 -4.11 -22.76 -8.76
CA VAL A 4 -2.96 -22.56 -7.87
C VAL A 4 -1.75 -23.26 -8.47
N PHE A 5 -0.62 -22.57 -8.50
CA PHE A 5 0.66 -23.13 -8.96
C PHE A 5 1.82 -22.49 -8.20
N GLU A 6 2.93 -23.20 -8.15
CA GLU A 6 4.15 -22.76 -7.51
C GLU A 6 5.17 -22.29 -8.54
N HIS A 7 5.95 -21.26 -8.21
CA HIS A 7 7.05 -20.79 -9.03
C HIS A 7 8.31 -20.57 -8.22
N THR A 8 9.38 -21.23 -8.64
CA THR A 8 10.73 -21.03 -8.09
C THR A 8 11.51 -20.07 -8.97
N PHE A 9 11.95 -18.96 -8.37
CA PHE A 9 12.80 -17.97 -9.02
C PHE A 9 14.25 -18.47 -9.10
N GLY A 10 15.07 -17.85 -9.96
CA GLY A 10 16.49 -18.19 -10.08
C GLY A 10 17.30 -17.99 -8.79
N THR A 11 16.77 -17.23 -7.83
CA THR A 11 17.34 -17.06 -6.48
C THR A 11 17.04 -18.22 -5.54
N GLY A 12 16.24 -19.21 -5.96
CA GLY A 12 15.75 -20.29 -5.11
C GLY A 12 14.52 -19.92 -4.27
N HIS A 13 14.08 -18.66 -4.28
CA HIS A 13 12.82 -18.25 -3.66
C HIS A 13 11.65 -18.92 -4.35
N CYS A 14 10.68 -19.38 -3.57
CA CYS A 14 9.50 -20.06 -4.06
C CYS A 14 8.25 -19.29 -3.64
N ILE A 15 7.34 -19.03 -4.58
CA ILE A 15 6.07 -18.35 -4.32
C ILE A 15 4.92 -19.17 -4.91
N GLN A 16 3.85 -19.31 -4.13
CA GLN A 16 2.60 -19.89 -4.59
C GLN A 16 1.69 -18.78 -5.11
N TYR A 17 1.16 -18.97 -6.31
CA TYR A 17 0.27 -18.04 -6.98
C TYR A 17 -1.08 -18.68 -7.26
N GLN A 18 -2.13 -17.87 -7.15
CA GLN A 18 -3.42 -18.16 -7.75
C GLN A 18 -3.56 -17.42 -9.08
N ARG A 19 -3.83 -18.16 -10.15
CA ARG A 19 -4.09 -17.60 -11.49
C ARG A 19 -5.58 -17.50 -11.73
N LEU A 20 -6.03 -16.28 -12.00
CA LEU A 20 -7.40 -15.99 -12.40
C LEU A 20 -7.65 -16.35 -13.87
N PRO A 21 -8.92 -16.53 -14.29
CA PRO A 21 -9.28 -16.67 -15.72
C PRO A 21 -8.82 -15.50 -16.60
N SER A 22 -8.70 -14.29 -16.03
CA SER A 22 -8.15 -13.12 -16.74
C SER A 22 -6.67 -13.27 -17.07
N GLY A 23 -5.99 -14.24 -16.46
CA GLY A 23 -4.56 -14.51 -16.57
C GLY A 23 -3.71 -13.76 -15.55
N THR A 24 -4.29 -12.84 -14.77
CA THR A 24 -3.58 -12.19 -13.66
C THR A 24 -3.29 -13.22 -12.55
N CYS A 25 -2.07 -13.17 -12.01
CA CYS A 25 -1.60 -14.03 -10.94
C CYS A 25 -1.44 -13.18 -9.68
N TYR A 26 -2.12 -13.59 -8.61
CA TYR A 26 -2.01 -13.02 -7.27
C TYR A 26 -1.30 -14.02 -6.36
N HIS A 27 -0.72 -13.55 -5.27
CA HIS A 27 -0.19 -14.44 -4.25
C HIS A 27 -1.31 -15.36 -3.73
N ALA A 28 -0.98 -16.61 -3.40
CA ALA A 28 -1.97 -17.60 -2.94
C ALA A 28 -2.68 -17.13 -1.64
N ASP A 29 -1.96 -16.42 -0.78
CA ASP A 29 -2.47 -15.90 0.49
C ASP A 29 -3.21 -14.55 0.37
N THR A 30 -3.35 -13.99 -0.84
CA THR A 30 -4.08 -12.74 -1.03
C THR A 30 -5.57 -12.95 -0.80
N PRO A 31 -6.21 -12.20 0.11
CA PRO A 31 -7.64 -12.39 0.40
C PRO A 31 -8.52 -12.17 -0.83
N ASP A 32 -9.52 -13.02 -1.03
CA ASP A 32 -10.45 -12.93 -2.17
C ASP A 32 -11.05 -11.52 -2.36
N PRO A 33 -11.50 -10.79 -1.31
CA PRO A 33 -12.03 -9.43 -1.47
C PRO A 33 -11.00 -8.45 -2.05
N VAL A 34 -9.71 -8.64 -1.73
CA VAL A 34 -8.61 -7.81 -2.25
C VAL A 34 -8.36 -8.16 -3.72
N VAL A 35 -8.33 -9.45 -4.07
CA VAL A 35 -8.18 -9.91 -5.46
C VAL A 35 -9.28 -9.34 -6.35
N GLU A 36 -10.53 -9.46 -5.93
CA GLU A 36 -11.69 -8.95 -6.67
C GLU A 36 -11.61 -7.43 -6.86
N LEU A 37 -11.30 -6.69 -5.79
CA LEU A 37 -11.18 -5.24 -5.85
C LEU A 37 -10.03 -4.79 -6.78
N LEU A 38 -8.87 -5.45 -6.72
CA LEU A 38 -7.74 -5.12 -7.59
C LEU A 38 -8.06 -5.40 -9.08
N GLU A 39 -8.74 -6.50 -9.40
CA GLU A 39 -9.17 -6.75 -10.78
C GLU A 39 -10.20 -5.70 -11.27
N GLN A 40 -11.15 -5.29 -10.41
CA GLN A 40 -12.07 -4.20 -10.75
C GLN A 40 -11.34 -2.87 -10.99
N LEU A 41 -10.38 -2.53 -10.14
CA LEU A 41 -9.58 -1.31 -10.26
C LEU A 41 -8.69 -1.31 -11.51
N ARG A 42 -8.16 -2.48 -11.89
CA ARG A 42 -7.34 -2.68 -13.11
C ARG A 42 -8.08 -2.26 -14.38
N HIS A 43 -9.38 -2.49 -14.44
CA HIS A 43 -10.20 -2.11 -15.60
C HIS A 43 -10.53 -0.61 -15.64
N ASN A 44 -10.65 0.03 -14.48
CA ASN A 44 -11.15 1.41 -14.37
C ASN A 44 -10.04 2.47 -14.34
N ARG A 45 -8.76 2.08 -14.22
CA ARG A 45 -7.58 2.97 -14.11
C ARG A 45 -7.76 4.11 -13.09
N ARG A 46 -8.51 3.84 -12.03
CA ARG A 46 -8.72 4.80 -10.94
C ARG A 46 -7.45 4.87 -10.10
N LYS A 47 -7.08 6.10 -9.74
CA LYS A 47 -5.99 6.32 -8.78
C LYS A 47 -6.43 5.81 -7.41
N VAL A 48 -5.56 5.04 -6.78
CA VAL A 48 -5.75 4.48 -5.44
C VAL A 48 -4.51 4.69 -4.61
N ARG A 49 -4.67 4.60 -3.29
CA ARG A 49 -3.59 4.47 -2.32
C ARG A 49 -3.69 3.10 -1.67
N LEU A 50 -2.60 2.38 -1.65
CA LEU A 50 -2.44 1.10 -0.95
C LEU A 50 -1.78 1.36 0.39
N TYR A 51 -2.20 0.63 1.41
CA TYR A 51 -1.50 0.54 2.68
C TYR A 51 -1.07 -0.90 2.85
N TYR A 52 0.24 -1.10 2.95
CA TYR A 52 0.81 -2.39 3.29
C TYR A 52 0.95 -2.52 4.81
N GLY A 53 0.97 -3.75 5.28
CA GLY A 53 0.97 -4.06 6.69
C GLY A 53 0.95 -5.55 6.98
N ASP A 54 0.90 -5.84 8.27
CA ASP A 54 0.66 -7.17 8.78
C ASP A 54 -0.84 -7.49 8.66
N THR A 55 -1.17 -8.45 7.80
CA THR A 55 -2.56 -8.89 7.54
C THR A 55 -3.17 -9.73 8.65
N GLN A 56 -2.39 -10.14 9.67
CA GLN A 56 -2.93 -10.78 10.87
C GLN A 56 -3.39 -9.75 11.91
N THR A 57 -2.63 -8.65 12.06
CA THR A 57 -2.91 -7.64 13.08
C THR A 57 -3.63 -6.39 12.55
N GLY A 58 -3.59 -6.15 11.23
CA GLY A 58 -4.05 -4.91 10.61
C GLY A 58 -3.08 -3.73 10.77
N GLN A 59 -1.89 -3.96 11.34
CA GLN A 59 -0.90 -2.91 11.55
C GLN A 59 -0.29 -2.48 10.22
N SER A 60 -0.45 -1.21 9.86
CA SER A 60 0.24 -0.64 8.69
C SER A 60 1.75 -0.49 8.94
N TRP A 61 2.54 -0.70 7.89
CA TRP A 61 3.97 -0.43 7.86
C TRP A 61 4.32 1.03 7.55
N LEU A 62 3.31 1.87 7.32
CA LEU A 62 3.45 3.32 7.16
C LEU A 62 4.25 3.75 5.92
N ASP A 63 4.24 2.92 4.87
CA ASP A 63 4.94 3.20 3.62
C ASP A 63 4.53 4.55 3.01
N GLU A 64 5.52 5.29 2.51
CA GLU A 64 5.36 6.61 1.90
C GLU A 64 5.54 6.58 0.38
N HIS A 65 6.25 5.58 -0.12
CA HIS A 65 6.65 5.43 -1.53
C HIS A 65 5.95 4.20 -2.12
N ASP A 66 5.77 4.20 -3.45
CA ASP A 66 5.20 3.06 -4.18
C ASP A 66 3.83 2.59 -3.64
N ILE A 67 3.04 3.54 -3.12
CA ILE A 67 1.72 3.29 -2.54
C ILE A 67 0.58 3.99 -3.29
N ILE A 68 0.86 4.93 -4.19
CA ILE A 68 -0.18 5.68 -4.91
C ILE A 68 -0.04 5.50 -6.42
N GLY A 69 -1.09 5.04 -7.09
CA GLY A 69 -1.08 4.81 -8.54
C GLY A 69 -2.39 4.23 -9.04
N TRP A 70 -2.41 3.71 -10.26
CA TRP A 70 -3.50 2.85 -10.74
C TRP A 70 -3.02 1.42 -10.90
N ILE A 71 -3.97 0.48 -10.89
CA ILE A 71 -3.66 -0.94 -11.01
C ILE A 71 -3.42 -1.29 -12.48
N GLY A 72 -2.20 -1.75 -12.78
CA GLY A 72 -1.80 -2.32 -14.05
C GLY A 72 -1.56 -3.83 -13.96
N ARG A 73 -0.97 -4.40 -15.00
CA ARG A 73 -0.58 -5.81 -15.04
C ARG A 73 0.72 -5.97 -15.82
N SER A 74 1.61 -6.82 -15.31
CA SER A 74 2.86 -7.13 -15.98
C SER A 74 2.64 -7.94 -17.27
N THR A 75 3.63 -7.88 -18.17
CA THR A 75 3.64 -8.60 -19.44
C THR A 75 4.49 -9.88 -19.39
N GLY A 76 5.09 -10.20 -18.24
CA GLY A 76 5.93 -11.36 -18.04
C GLY A 76 5.17 -12.70 -18.08
N THR A 77 5.91 -13.79 -17.88
CA THR A 77 5.37 -15.16 -17.85
C THR A 77 4.36 -15.36 -16.71
N ILE A 78 4.63 -14.75 -15.55
CA ILE A 78 3.70 -14.62 -14.43
C ILE A 78 3.18 -13.19 -14.41
N LYS A 79 1.91 -13.02 -14.79
CA LYS A 79 1.29 -11.71 -14.97
C LYS A 79 0.77 -11.18 -13.63
N VAL A 80 1.62 -10.50 -12.88
CA VAL A 80 1.29 -9.93 -11.56
C VAL A 80 0.63 -8.55 -11.67
N PRO A 81 -0.18 -8.14 -10.68
CA PRO A 81 -0.67 -6.76 -10.62
C PRO A 81 0.49 -5.79 -10.36
N LEU A 82 0.45 -4.64 -11.03
CA LEU A 82 1.43 -3.57 -10.87
C LEU A 82 0.75 -2.32 -10.30
N LEU A 83 1.47 -1.55 -9.49
CA LEU A 83 1.09 -0.18 -9.18
C LEU A 83 1.81 0.74 -10.17
N ILE A 84 1.06 1.53 -10.94
CA ILE A 84 1.63 2.38 -11.99
C ILE A 84 1.33 3.84 -11.68
N GLU A 85 2.35 4.68 -11.72
CA GLU A 85 2.21 6.11 -11.50
C GLU A 85 1.66 6.86 -12.73
N PRO A 86 1.02 8.03 -12.51
CA PRO A 86 0.59 8.90 -13.60
C PRO A 86 1.72 9.31 -14.56
N GLY A 87 1.62 8.84 -15.80
CA GLY A 87 2.59 9.15 -16.87
C GLY A 87 3.49 7.97 -17.21
N ASP A 88 3.54 6.95 -16.35
CA ASP A 88 4.38 5.79 -16.54
C ASP A 88 3.67 4.66 -17.31
N ILE A 89 4.50 3.81 -17.93
CA ILE A 89 4.07 2.63 -18.70
C ILE A 89 4.29 1.32 -17.94
N GLY A 90 4.82 1.40 -16.72
CA GLY A 90 5.13 0.27 -15.84
C GLY A 90 5.30 0.74 -14.39
N GLY A 91 5.56 -0.19 -13.49
CA GLY A 91 5.74 0.11 -12.08
C GLY A 91 6.02 -1.15 -11.27
N PRO A 92 6.21 -1.03 -9.94
CA PRO A 92 6.51 -2.17 -9.08
C PRO A 92 5.35 -3.17 -9.03
N ALA A 93 5.71 -4.43 -8.82
CA ALA A 93 4.73 -5.45 -8.48
C ALA A 93 4.14 -5.16 -7.09
N ILE A 94 2.82 -5.30 -6.98
CA ILE A 94 2.12 -5.05 -5.71
C ILE A 94 2.38 -6.22 -4.77
N LEU A 95 2.68 -5.92 -3.49
CA LEU A 95 2.70 -6.92 -2.41
C LEU A 95 1.27 -7.22 -1.97
N ASP A 96 0.52 -7.89 -2.83
CA ASP A 96 -0.93 -8.02 -2.72
C ASP A 96 -1.39 -8.78 -1.46
N HIS A 97 -0.61 -9.73 -0.99
CA HIS A 97 -0.84 -10.47 0.26
C HIS A 97 -0.53 -9.67 1.54
N CYS A 98 0.02 -8.47 1.42
CA CYS A 98 0.33 -7.57 2.53
C CYS A 98 -0.60 -6.35 2.59
N ILE A 99 -1.64 -6.28 1.76
CA ILE A 99 -2.55 -5.14 1.73
C ILE A 99 -3.48 -5.17 2.95
N VAL A 100 -3.45 -4.10 3.74
CA VAL A 100 -4.34 -3.93 4.90
C VAL A 100 -5.40 -2.85 4.71
N ARG A 101 -5.24 -1.97 3.69
CA ARG A 101 -6.24 -0.96 3.31
C ARG A 101 -6.02 -0.49 1.88
N ILE A 102 -7.11 -0.15 1.19
CA ILE A 102 -7.10 0.49 -0.12
C ILE A 102 -8.03 1.69 -0.09
N ASP A 103 -7.49 2.86 -0.42
CA ASP A 103 -8.26 4.10 -0.55
C ASP A 103 -8.37 4.53 -2.01
N SER A 104 -9.50 5.14 -2.33
CA SER A 104 -9.60 6.09 -3.44
C SER A 104 -9.43 7.52 -2.90
N PRO A 105 -9.28 8.54 -3.76
CA PRO A 105 -9.25 9.93 -3.32
C PRO A 105 -10.51 10.39 -2.55
N ARG A 106 -11.61 9.65 -2.64
CA ARG A 106 -12.91 10.05 -2.09
C ARG A 106 -13.38 9.20 -0.91
N GLN A 107 -12.95 7.94 -0.86
CA GLN A 107 -13.46 6.97 0.11
C GLN A 107 -12.50 5.79 0.26
N ILE A 108 -12.61 5.13 1.40
CA ILE A 108 -12.02 3.83 1.68
C ILE A 108 -12.74 2.78 0.82
N LEU A 109 -12.00 1.94 0.12
CA LEU A 109 -12.54 0.87 -0.74
C LEU A 109 -12.43 -0.51 -0.09
N PHE A 110 -11.37 -0.72 0.67
CA PHE A 110 -11.13 -1.93 1.46
C PHE A 110 -10.37 -1.53 2.71
N GLN A 111 -10.67 -2.19 3.83
CA GLN A 111 -9.95 -2.01 5.08
C GLN A 111 -10.00 -3.32 5.87
N HIS A 112 -8.86 -3.76 6.37
CA HIS A 112 -8.78 -4.82 7.36
C HIS A 112 -9.56 -4.41 8.62
N ASP A 113 -10.30 -5.33 9.23
CA ASP A 113 -11.21 -5.02 10.36
C ASP A 113 -10.48 -4.33 11.54
N ASN A 114 -9.24 -4.75 11.80
CA ASN A 114 -8.38 -4.18 12.84
C ASN A 114 -7.34 -3.17 12.31
N PHE A 115 -7.60 -2.55 11.15
CA PHE A 115 -6.65 -1.61 10.54
C PHE A 115 -6.25 -0.50 11.54
N ARG A 116 -4.94 -0.31 11.69
CA ARG A 116 -4.38 0.74 12.55
C ARG A 116 -3.02 1.23 12.03
N VAL A 117 -2.69 2.46 12.41
CA VAL A 117 -1.42 3.13 12.10
C VAL A 117 -0.61 3.47 13.36
N GLY A 118 -1.08 3.02 14.54
CA GLY A 118 -0.55 3.40 15.84
C GLY A 118 -1.14 4.72 16.39
N GLU A 119 -0.71 5.10 17.59
CA GLU A 119 -1.01 6.40 18.20
C GLU A 119 -0.10 7.47 17.60
N VAL A 120 -0.68 8.38 16.79
CA VAL A 120 0.09 9.40 16.06
C VAL A 120 -0.05 10.77 16.73
N GLU A 121 1.06 11.31 17.20
CA GLU A 121 1.12 12.59 17.92
C GLU A 121 2.00 13.60 17.18
N LEU A 122 1.58 14.87 17.18
CA LEU A 122 2.38 16.00 16.68
C LEU A 122 2.90 16.81 17.86
N VAL A 123 4.21 16.81 18.06
CA VAL A 123 4.89 17.42 19.20
C VAL A 123 5.86 18.51 18.73
N LYS A 124 6.02 19.57 19.53
CA LYS A 124 7.11 20.52 19.36
C LYS A 124 8.32 20.06 20.17
N GLY A 125 9.32 19.49 19.52
CA GLY A 125 10.54 18.99 20.12
C GLY A 125 11.65 20.05 20.29
N GLU A 126 12.78 19.62 20.84
CA GLU A 126 13.92 20.48 21.21
C GLU A 126 14.89 20.77 20.04
N LEU A 127 14.84 19.96 18.97
CA LEU A 127 15.76 20.10 17.83
C LEU A 127 15.44 21.36 17.01
N LYS A 128 16.12 22.47 17.31
CA LYS A 128 15.87 23.79 16.68
C LYS A 128 15.75 23.80 15.16
N ARG A 129 16.52 22.96 14.45
CA ARG A 129 16.50 22.89 12.97
C ARG A 129 15.28 22.15 12.40
N LEU A 130 14.67 21.27 13.18
CA LEU A 130 13.51 20.44 12.82
C LEU A 130 12.62 20.28 14.07
N PRO A 131 11.97 21.37 14.53
CA PRO A 131 11.35 21.40 15.85
C PRO A 131 9.98 20.72 15.90
N TRP A 132 9.41 20.30 14.77
CA TRP A 132 8.11 19.63 14.73
C TRP A 132 8.32 18.15 14.51
N GLU A 133 7.92 17.34 15.47
CA GLU A 133 8.13 15.89 15.47
C GLU A 133 6.78 15.17 15.36
N VAL A 134 6.72 14.16 14.49
CA VAL A 134 5.60 13.22 14.43
C VAL A 134 6.03 11.95 15.13
N TRP A 135 5.33 11.61 16.20
CA TRP A 135 5.56 10.43 17.03
C TRP A 135 4.53 9.36 16.69
N ILE A 136 4.96 8.10 16.69
CA ILE A 136 4.10 6.93 16.50
C ILE A 136 4.45 5.91 17.57
N ASP A 137 3.46 5.48 18.35
CA ASP A 137 3.60 4.52 19.44
C ASP A 137 4.77 4.86 20.39
N GLY A 138 4.89 6.14 20.73
CA GLY A 138 5.91 6.63 21.67
C GLY A 138 7.33 6.75 21.10
N ALA A 139 7.53 6.63 19.78
CA ALA A 139 8.82 6.85 19.12
C ALA A 139 8.74 7.96 18.07
N VAL A 140 9.80 8.77 17.94
CA VAL A 140 9.89 9.78 16.87
C VAL A 140 10.01 9.07 15.52
N HIS A 141 9.02 9.27 14.67
CA HIS A 141 8.98 8.71 13.32
C HIS A 141 9.56 9.69 12.30
N ALA A 142 9.14 10.96 12.34
CA ALA A 142 9.59 11.99 11.40
C ALA A 142 9.75 13.37 12.05
N ARG A 143 10.56 14.25 11.44
CA ARG A 143 10.79 15.63 11.92
C ARG A 143 10.78 16.64 10.77
N PHE A 144 10.19 17.81 11.03
CA PHE A 144 9.94 18.85 10.04
C PHE A 144 10.36 20.24 10.52
N LYS A 145 10.63 21.14 9.56
CA LYS A 145 10.96 22.54 9.85
C LYS A 145 9.70 23.32 10.22
N ALA A 146 8.62 23.12 9.47
CA ALA A 146 7.37 23.85 9.64
C ALA A 146 6.28 22.95 10.25
N LYS A 147 5.43 23.55 11.10
CA LYS A 147 4.30 22.85 11.72
C LYS A 147 3.33 22.30 10.67
N ILE A 148 3.13 23.07 9.59
CA ILE A 148 2.19 22.73 8.52
C ILE A 148 2.65 21.46 7.78
N GLU A 149 3.94 21.34 7.49
CA GLU A 149 4.52 20.13 6.85
C GLU A 149 4.31 18.90 7.75
N ALA A 150 4.58 19.04 9.05
CA ALA A 150 4.36 17.96 10.01
C ALA A 150 2.89 17.56 10.13
N GLN A 151 1.97 18.53 10.08
CA GLN A 151 0.53 18.27 10.10
C GLN A 151 0.07 17.54 8.83
N GLN A 152 0.52 17.98 7.66
CA GLN A 152 0.21 17.32 6.38
C GLN A 152 0.72 15.88 6.36
N TYR A 153 1.91 15.65 6.92
CA TYR A 153 2.47 14.32 7.08
C TYR A 153 1.67 13.47 8.06
N GLN A 154 1.31 14.00 9.23
CA GLN A 154 0.42 13.32 10.19
C GLN A 154 -0.90 12.91 9.53
N ASP A 155 -1.55 13.83 8.81
CA ASP A 155 -2.81 13.58 8.12
C ASP A 155 -2.64 12.51 7.03
N PHE A 156 -1.50 12.48 6.35
CA PHE A 156 -1.17 11.46 5.35
C PHE A 156 -0.98 10.09 5.99
N ILE A 157 -0.20 9.98 7.05
CA ILE A 157 0.03 8.71 7.78
C ILE A 157 -1.29 8.16 8.34
N GLN A 158 -2.15 9.04 8.88
CA GLN A 158 -3.48 8.65 9.40
C GLN A 158 -4.52 8.37 8.31
N GLY A 159 -4.17 8.51 7.03
CA GLY A 159 -5.10 8.32 5.91
C GLY A 159 -6.22 9.37 5.83
N LYS A 160 -6.06 10.53 6.50
CA LYS A 160 -6.92 11.71 6.37
C LYS A 160 -6.58 12.53 5.11
N ARG A 161 -5.35 12.39 4.61
CA ARG A 161 -4.85 12.98 3.37
C ARG A 161 -4.45 11.86 2.40
N PHE A 162 -4.92 11.96 1.16
CA PHE A 162 -4.68 10.93 0.13
C PHE A 162 -3.22 10.88 -0.36
N ALA A 163 -2.57 12.02 -0.53
CA ALA A 163 -1.19 12.12 -1.03
C ALA A 163 -0.42 13.25 -0.33
N LEU A 164 0.90 13.14 -0.16
CA LEU A 164 1.73 14.19 0.46
C LEU A 164 1.91 15.44 -0.42
N ILE A 165 1.78 15.29 -1.74
CA ILE A 165 1.93 16.35 -2.75
C ILE A 165 0.78 17.37 -2.71
#